data_AF-A0A0G9HBM3-F1
#
_entry.id   AF-A0A0G9HBM3-F1
#
_cell.length_a   1.000
_cell.length_b   1.000
_cell.length_c   1.000
_cell.angle_alpha   90.00
_cell.angle_beta   90.00
_cell.angle_gamma   90.00
#
_symmetry.space_group_name_H-M   'P 1'
#
loop_
_entity.id
_entity.type
_entity.pdbx_description
1 polymer ?
#
loop_
_entity_poly.entity_id
_entity_poly.type
_entity_poly.pdbx_seq_one_letter_code
_entity_poly.pdbx_strand_id
1 'polypeptide(L)'
;MKHVWLIPLIVLAGMGLSVEAGLLGPLGTEVGHGWAVLGIFAVGSLLLTFGLVFGRPRLALMFAQPRWLLTGGVLGPLYVAALTLATPFIGVGLTMVGILFGQVAASLVIDHFGWLGSARRAVDGYRAGALVAILAALWLIH
;
A
#
# COMPACT_ATOMS: atom_id res chain seq x y z
N MET A 1 -25.23 0.60 0.52
CA MET A 1 -24.72 -0.01 -0.74
C MET A 1 -24.46 1.03 -1.86
N LYS A 2 -24.26 2.33 -1.58
CA LYS A 2 -24.14 3.39 -2.61
C LYS A 2 -22.74 3.56 -3.23
N HIS A 3 -21.78 2.69 -2.90
CA HIS A 3 -20.38 2.81 -3.31
C HIS A 3 -19.80 1.54 -3.95
N VAL A 4 -20.64 0.60 -4.39
CA VAL A 4 -20.21 -0.69 -4.97
C VAL A 4 -19.36 -0.49 -6.23
N TRP A 5 -19.55 0.62 -6.95
CA TRP A 5 -18.75 1.00 -8.12
C TRP A 5 -17.27 1.29 -7.79
N LEU A 6 -16.91 1.51 -6.52
CA LEU A 6 -15.51 1.66 -6.10
C LEU A 6 -14.77 0.31 -6.06
N ILE A 7 -15.47 -0.83 -6.02
CA ILE A 7 -14.85 -2.15 -5.93
C ILE A 7 -13.96 -2.41 -7.16
N PRO A 8 -14.43 -2.25 -8.41
CA PRO A 8 -13.57 -2.38 -9.59
C PRO A 8 -12.34 -1.46 -9.55
N LEU A 9 -12.51 -0.22 -9.09
CA LEU A 9 -11.40 0.74 -9.01
C LEU A 9 -10.31 0.28 -8.03
N ILE A 10 -10.70 -0.21 -6.84
CA ILE A 10 -9.77 -0.72 -5.84
C ILE A 10 -9.09 -2.01 -6.33
N VAL A 11 -9.82 -2.87 -7.04
CA VAL A 11 -9.24 -4.07 -7.68
C VAL A 11 -8.19 -3.67 -8.72
N LEU A 12 -8.49 -2.70 -9.58
CA LEU A 12 -7.54 -2.19 -10.56
C LEU A 12 -6.32 -1.54 -9.90
N ALA A 13 -6.51 -0.80 -8.80
CA ALA A 13 -5.40 -0.25 -8.03
C ALA A 13 -4.51 -1.38 -7.45
N GLY A 14 -5.11 -2.45 -6.92
CA GLY A 14 -4.39 -3.63 -6.45
C GLY A 14 -3.63 -4.35 -7.56
N MET A 15 -4.21 -4.49 -8.75
CA MET A 15 -3.50 -5.02 -9.92
C MET A 15 -2.30 -4.14 -10.31
N GLY A 16 -2.45 -2.82 -10.18
CA GLY A 16 -1.36 -1.86 -10.36
C GLY A 16 -0.17 -2.12 -9.43
N LEU A 17 -0.40 -2.48 -8.17
CA LEU A 17 0.66 -2.84 -7.22
C LEU A 17 1.43 -4.10 -7.66
N SER A 18 0.74 -5.09 -8.22
CA SER A 18 1.38 -6.30 -8.78
C SER A 18 2.26 -5.97 -9.99
N VAL A 19 1.80 -5.07 -10.86
CA VAL A 19 2.59 -4.57 -11.98
C VAL A 19 3.81 -3.80 -11.48
N GLU A 20 3.65 -2.97 -10.46
CA GLU A 20 4.74 -2.26 -9.78
C GLU A 20 5.82 -3.24 -9.34
N ALA A 21 5.46 -4.30 -8.61
CA ALA A 21 6.41 -5.31 -8.14
C ALA A 21 7.16 -5.99 -9.29
N GLY A 22 6.45 -6.34 -10.37
CA GLY A 22 7.04 -6.94 -11.56
C GLY A 22 8.02 -6.01 -12.29
N LEU A 23 7.83 -4.70 -12.20
CA LEU A 23 8.75 -3.70 -12.78
C LEU A 23 9.93 -3.40 -11.84
N LEU A 24 9.68 -3.26 -10.54
CA LEU A 24 10.69 -2.90 -9.53
C LEU A 24 11.70 -4.03 -9.28
N GLY A 25 11.29 -5.29 -9.39
CA GLY A 25 12.21 -6.42 -9.22
C GLY A 25 13.40 -6.34 -10.18
N PRO A 26 13.17 -6.41 -11.51
CA PRO A 26 14.23 -6.28 -12.51
C PRO A 26 14.93 -4.91 -12.48
N LEU A 27 14.20 -3.81 -12.28
CA LEU A 27 14.82 -2.49 -12.20
C LEU A 27 15.81 -2.39 -11.02
N GLY A 28 15.46 -3.01 -9.88
CA GLY A 28 16.30 -3.10 -8.69
C GLY A 28 17.56 -3.95 -8.91
N THR A 29 17.49 -5.00 -9.74
CA THR A 29 18.67 -5.82 -10.08
C THR A 29 19.61 -5.10 -11.04
N GLU A 30 19.09 -4.31 -11.98
CA GLU A 30 19.90 -3.61 -13.00
C GLU A 30 20.54 -2.31 -12.47
N VAL A 31 19.78 -1.48 -11.74
CA VAL A 31 20.21 -0.12 -11.33
C VAL A 31 20.58 -0.06 -9.84
N GLY A 32 20.28 -1.13 -9.09
CA GLY A 32 20.39 -1.19 -7.65
C GLY A 32 19.08 -0.82 -6.96
N HIS A 33 18.67 -1.66 -6.01
CA HIS A 33 17.40 -1.57 -5.28
C HIS A 33 17.11 -0.17 -4.70
N GLY A 34 18.10 0.50 -4.12
CA GLY A 34 17.93 1.86 -3.59
C GLY A 34 17.65 2.92 -4.67
N TRP A 35 18.37 2.85 -5.79
CA TRP A 35 18.18 3.78 -6.92
C TRP A 35 16.88 3.54 -7.66
N ALA A 36 16.44 2.28 -7.77
CA ALA A 36 15.15 1.92 -8.35
C ALA A 36 13.99 2.55 -7.55
N VAL A 37 14.00 2.41 -6.22
CA VAL A 37 12.99 3.01 -5.33
C VAL A 37 13.00 4.53 -5.43
N LEU A 38 14.18 5.15 -5.32
CA LEU A 38 14.31 6.61 -5.40
C LEU A 38 13.87 7.15 -6.76
N GLY A 39 14.23 6.48 -7.86
CA GLY A 39 13.88 6.88 -9.21
C GLY A 39 12.37 6.88 -9.45
N ILE A 40 11.67 5.81 -9.05
CA ILE A 40 10.21 5.72 -9.20
C ILE A 40 9.50 6.75 -8.32
N PHE A 41 9.96 6.96 -7.07
CA PHE A 41 9.41 8.01 -6.23
C PHE A 41 9.70 9.42 -6.76
N ALA A 42 10.86 9.65 -7.37
CA ALA A 42 11.19 10.93 -7.97
C ALA A 42 10.26 11.23 -9.17
N VAL A 43 10.04 10.24 -10.05
CA VAL A 43 9.11 10.36 -11.18
C VAL A 43 7.68 10.58 -10.68
N GLY A 44 7.22 9.77 -9.72
CA GLY A 44 5.90 9.92 -9.12
C GLY A 44 5.71 11.29 -8.43
N SER A 45 6.71 11.73 -7.66
CA SER A 45 6.70 13.03 -7.01
C SER A 45 6.68 14.18 -8.02
N LEU A 46 7.41 14.07 -9.13
CA LEU A 46 7.41 15.08 -10.18
C LEU A 46 6.02 15.21 -10.83
N LEU A 47 5.39 14.07 -11.17
CA LEU A 47 4.02 14.03 -11.71
C LEU A 47 3.00 14.61 -10.73
N LEU A 48 3.08 14.24 -9.46
CA LEU A 48 2.19 14.79 -8.42
C LEU A 48 2.42 16.28 -8.22
N THR A 49 3.67 16.74 -8.24
CA THR A 49 4.01 18.17 -8.14
C THR A 49 3.46 18.95 -9.31
N PHE A 50 3.55 18.42 -10.53
CA PHE A 50 2.92 19.01 -11.71
C PHE A 50 1.40 19.14 -11.48
N GLY A 51 0.73 18.09 -11.01
CA GLY A 51 -0.68 18.13 -10.63
C GLY A 51 -1.01 19.20 -9.57
N LEU A 52 -0.11 19.45 -8.61
CA LEU A 52 -0.28 20.51 -7.62
C LEU A 52 -0.17 21.92 -8.22
N VAL A 53 0.71 22.11 -9.21
CA VAL A 53 0.90 23.41 -9.90
C VAL A 53 -0.33 23.79 -10.71
N PHE A 54 -0.96 22.83 -11.40
CA PHE A 54 -2.17 23.08 -12.21
C PHE A 54 -3.48 22.91 -11.44
N GLY A 55 -3.42 22.26 -10.27
CA GLY A 55 -4.55 22.18 -9.35
C GLY A 55 -4.80 23.47 -8.60
N ARG A 56 -5.89 23.52 -7.82
CA ARG A 56 -6.08 24.50 -6.73
C ARG A 56 -5.75 23.82 -5.40
N PRO A 57 -4.46 23.56 -5.10
CA PRO A 57 -4.10 22.74 -3.96
C PRO A 57 -4.41 23.48 -2.66
N ARG A 58 -5.04 22.78 -1.72
CA ARG A 58 -5.38 23.33 -0.39
C ARG A 58 -4.25 23.12 0.60
N LEU A 59 -3.03 23.50 0.23
CA LEU A 59 -1.81 23.25 1.01
C LEU A 59 -1.89 23.84 2.42
N ALA A 60 -2.44 25.05 2.55
CA ALA A 60 -2.61 25.69 3.86
C ALA A 60 -3.50 24.86 4.82
N LEU A 61 -4.55 24.23 4.31
CA LEU A 61 -5.41 23.34 5.12
C LEU A 61 -4.70 22.04 5.49
N MET A 62 -3.88 21.50 4.58
CA MET A 62 -3.08 20.30 4.83
C MET A 62 -2.05 20.51 5.94
N PHE A 63 -1.30 21.63 5.90
CA PHE A 63 -0.31 21.95 6.93
C PHE A 63 -0.91 22.45 8.25
N ALA A 64 -2.20 22.83 8.25
CA ALA A 64 -2.94 23.13 9.48
C ALA A 64 -3.38 21.87 10.25
N GLN A 65 -3.34 20.68 9.62
CA GLN A 65 -3.68 19.42 10.30
C GLN A 65 -2.55 18.95 11.24
N PRO A 66 -2.86 18.07 12.21
CA PRO A 66 -1.84 17.44 13.04
C PRO A 66 -0.70 16.81 12.22
N ARG A 67 0.55 17.16 12.55
CA ARG A 67 1.74 16.75 11.77
C ARG A 67 1.91 15.24 11.64
N TRP A 68 1.39 14.46 12.59
CA TRP A 68 1.42 13.00 12.52
C TRP A 68 0.59 12.44 11.36
N LEU A 69 -0.42 13.14 10.85
CA LEU A 69 -1.15 12.70 9.64
C LEU A 69 -0.25 12.73 8.40
N LEU A 70 0.75 13.61 8.39
CA LEU A 70 1.71 13.73 7.29
C LEU A 70 2.70 12.56 7.26
N THR A 71 2.85 11.81 8.36
CA THR A 71 3.73 10.63 8.39
C THR A 71 3.19 9.50 7.51
N GLY A 72 1.91 9.53 7.13
CA GLY A 72 1.35 8.62 6.13
C GLY A 72 2.10 8.66 4.79
N GLY A 73 2.69 9.82 4.44
CA GLY A 73 3.50 9.95 3.22
C GLY A 73 4.80 9.14 3.24
N VAL A 74 5.33 8.80 4.43
CA VAL A 74 6.56 8.02 4.59
C VAL A 74 6.31 6.51 4.41
N LEU A 75 5.07 6.06 4.65
CA LEU A 75 4.71 4.64 4.56
C LEU A 75 4.77 4.10 3.12
N GLY A 76 4.49 4.95 2.12
CA GLY A 76 4.57 4.58 0.71
C GLY A 76 5.99 4.16 0.27
N PRO A 77 7.03 5.00 0.47
CA PRO A 77 8.40 4.63 0.18
C PRO A 77 8.86 3.36 0.90
N LEU A 78 8.48 3.18 2.17
CA LEU A 78 8.80 1.97 2.93
C LEU A 78 8.15 0.72 2.31
N TYR A 79 6.90 0.83 1.88
CA TYR A 79 6.19 -0.24 1.18
C TYR A 79 6.90 -0.64 -0.12
N VAL A 80 7.25 0.33 -0.97
CA VAL A 80 7.92 0.06 -2.25
C VAL A 80 9.34 -0.46 -2.04
N ALA A 81 10.06 0.03 -1.01
CA ALA A 81 11.35 -0.52 -0.65
C ALA A 81 11.25 -2.01 -0.26
N ALA A 82 10.29 -2.36 0.59
CA ALA A 82 10.02 -3.75 0.94
C ALA A 82 9.65 -4.58 -0.29
N LEU A 83 8.85 -4.03 -1.21
CA LEU A 83 8.47 -4.66 -2.46
C LEU A 83 9.67 -4.95 -3.36
N THR A 84 10.53 -3.95 -3.56
CA THR A 84 11.74 -4.05 -4.40
C THR A 84 12.71 -5.07 -3.83
N LEU A 85 12.86 -5.08 -2.50
CA LEU A 85 13.77 -6.00 -1.82
C LEU A 85 13.24 -7.43 -1.77
N ALA A 86 11.94 -7.65 -1.58
CA ALA A 86 11.39 -8.99 -1.41
C ALA A 86 11.07 -9.68 -2.74
N THR A 87 10.53 -8.94 -3.72
CA THR A 87 10.00 -9.51 -4.97
C THR A 87 11.01 -10.38 -5.74
N PRO A 88 12.30 -9.99 -5.89
CA PRO A 88 13.28 -10.80 -6.60
C PRO A 88 13.58 -12.16 -5.94
N PHE A 89 13.41 -12.28 -4.62
CA PHE A 89 13.77 -13.50 -3.88
C PHE A 89 12.61 -14.47 -3.73
N ILE A 90 11.40 -13.97 -3.49
CA ILE A 90 10.22 -14.81 -3.19
C ILE A 90 9.13 -14.74 -4.27
N GLY A 91 9.33 -13.94 -5.32
CA GLY A 91 8.39 -13.75 -6.42
C GLY A 91 7.25 -12.77 -6.11
N VAL A 92 6.59 -12.29 -7.17
CA VAL A 92 5.50 -11.29 -7.08
C VAL A 92 4.30 -11.83 -6.32
N GLY A 93 3.90 -13.08 -6.56
CA GLY A 93 2.72 -13.70 -5.95
C GLY A 93 2.81 -13.75 -4.42
N LEU A 94 3.89 -14.33 -3.89
CA LEU A 94 4.09 -14.45 -2.44
C LEU A 94 4.23 -13.06 -1.79
N THR A 95 4.90 -12.13 -2.45
CA THR A 95 5.05 -10.75 -1.97
C THR A 95 3.70 -10.05 -1.83
N MET A 96 2.83 -10.13 -2.84
CA MET A 96 1.50 -9.49 -2.83
C MET A 96 0.57 -10.07 -1.77
N VAL A 97 0.53 -11.38 -1.62
CA VAL A 97 -0.33 -12.01 -0.60
C VAL A 97 0.20 -11.72 0.81
N GLY A 98 1.52 -11.65 0.99
CA GLY A 98 2.13 -11.28 2.27
C GLY A 98 1.81 -9.84 2.66
N ILE A 99 1.85 -8.92 1.70
CA ILE A 99 1.40 -7.54 1.85
C ILE A 99 -0.08 -7.50 2.24
N LEU A 100 -0.94 -8.22 1.52
CA LEU A 100 -2.37 -8.25 1.77
C LEU A 100 -2.68 -8.74 3.20
N PHE A 101 -1.96 -9.78 3.66
CA PHE A 101 -2.04 -10.25 5.04
C PHE A 101 -1.75 -9.12 6.03
N GLY A 102 -0.63 -8.42 5.86
CA GLY A 102 -0.23 -7.29 6.71
C GLY A 102 -1.26 -6.15 6.70
N GLN A 103 -1.81 -5.81 5.53
CA GLN A 103 -2.84 -4.77 5.37
C GLN A 103 -4.13 -5.13 6.13
N VAL A 104 -4.60 -6.38 5.99
CA VAL A 104 -5.82 -6.85 6.67
C VAL A 104 -5.58 -6.96 8.18
N ALA A 105 -4.42 -7.46 8.61
CA ALA A 105 -4.08 -7.56 10.03
C ALA A 105 -4.00 -6.18 10.70
N ALA A 106 -3.30 -5.23 10.08
CA ALA A 106 -3.20 -3.86 10.56
C ALA A 106 -4.59 -3.18 10.61
N SER A 107 -5.41 -3.38 9.59
CA SER A 107 -6.79 -2.87 9.54
C SER A 107 -7.63 -3.36 10.73
N LEU A 108 -7.47 -4.64 11.13
CA LEU A 108 -8.18 -5.17 12.29
C LEU A 108 -7.73 -4.55 13.60
N VAL A 109 -6.43 -4.36 13.77
CA VAL A 109 -5.88 -3.68 14.96
C VAL A 109 -6.42 -2.24 15.03
N ILE A 110 -6.36 -1.52 13.90
CA ILE A 110 -6.85 -0.13 13.81
C ILE A 110 -8.34 -0.05 14.14
N ASP A 111 -9.18 -0.92 13.55
CA ASP A 111 -10.62 -0.95 13.79
C ASP A 111 -10.97 -1.37 15.24
N HIS A 112 -10.21 -2.30 15.82
CA HIS A 112 -10.45 -2.81 17.17
C HIS A 112 -10.18 -1.75 18.25
N PHE A 113 -9.08 -1.02 18.10
CA PHE A 113 -8.69 0.04 19.05
C PHE A 113 -9.28 1.41 18.71
N GLY A 114 -9.92 1.57 17.54
CA GLY A 114 -10.43 2.87 17.10
C GLY A 114 -9.30 3.85 16.77
N TRP A 115 -8.14 3.36 16.37
CA TRP A 115 -6.99 4.20 16.04
C TRP A 115 -7.26 5.04 14.79
N LEU A 116 -6.54 6.15 14.64
CA LEU A 116 -6.62 7.05 13.48
C LEU A 116 -8.02 7.68 13.29
N GLY A 117 -8.83 7.75 14.35
CA GLY A 117 -10.21 8.24 14.27
C GLY A 117 -11.18 7.26 13.60
N SER A 118 -10.80 5.98 13.48
CA SER A 118 -11.68 4.94 12.95
C SER A 118 -12.84 4.67 13.91
N ALA A 119 -14.01 4.33 13.36
CA ALA A 119 -15.13 3.88 14.17
C ALA A 119 -14.76 2.54 14.81
N ARG A 120 -14.68 2.52 16.15
CA ARG A 120 -14.33 1.31 16.89
C ARG A 120 -15.31 0.18 16.54
N ARG A 121 -14.79 -0.91 16.01
CA ARG A 121 -15.56 -2.10 15.61
C ARG A 121 -14.96 -3.31 16.30
N ALA A 122 -15.83 -4.11 16.91
CA ALA A 122 -15.40 -5.41 17.41
C ALA A 122 -14.85 -6.25 16.25
N VAL A 123 -13.79 -7.00 16.52
CA VAL A 123 -13.24 -7.95 15.55
C VAL A 123 -14.25 -9.10 15.45
N ASP A 124 -14.97 -9.15 14.33
CA ASP A 124 -15.92 -10.22 14.05
C ASP A 124 -15.18 -11.48 13.55
N GLY A 125 -15.72 -12.67 13.83
CA GLY A 125 -15.13 -13.96 13.47
C GLY A 125 -14.86 -14.11 11.97
N TYR A 126 -15.66 -13.46 11.12
CA TYR A 126 -15.45 -13.43 9.67
C TYR A 126 -14.13 -12.76 9.27
N ARG A 127 -13.70 -11.72 9.98
CA ARG A 127 -12.45 -11.01 9.69
C ARG A 127 -11.23 -11.81 10.14
N ALA A 128 -11.35 -12.53 11.26
CA ALA A 128 -10.34 -13.50 11.66
C ALA A 128 -10.25 -14.66 10.65
N GLY A 129 -11.39 -15.16 10.17
CA GLY A 129 -11.45 -16.15 9.10
C GLY A 129 -10.80 -15.67 7.80
N ALA A 130 -10.93 -14.39 7.45
CA ALA A 130 -10.25 -13.81 6.30
C ALA A 130 -8.72 -13.86 6.45
N LEU A 131 -8.17 -13.55 7.63
CA LEU A 131 -6.73 -13.70 7.89
C LEU A 131 -6.26 -15.15 7.74
N VAL A 132 -7.03 -16.10 8.27
CA VAL A 132 -6.72 -17.54 8.13
C VAL A 132 -6.75 -17.97 6.67
N ALA A 133 -7.71 -17.48 5.88
CA ALA A 133 -7.78 -17.76 4.45
C ALA A 133 -6.57 -17.19 3.69
N ILE A 134 -6.11 -15.98 4.06
CA ILE A 134 -4.91 -15.39 3.45
C ILE A 134 -3.66 -16.19 3.84
N LEU A 135 -3.55 -16.66 5.10
CA LEU A 135 -2.46 -17.55 5.51
C LEU A 135 -2.47 -18.88 4.77
N ALA A 136 -3.65 -19.46 4.55
CA ALA A 136 -3.79 -20.65 3.73
C ALA A 136 -3.34 -20.36 2.29
N ALA A 137 -3.74 -19.23 1.70
CA ALA A 137 -3.28 -18.83 0.37
C ALA A 137 -1.75 -18.66 0.31
N LEU A 138 -1.13 -18.05 1.33
CA LEU A 138 0.33 -17.96 1.43
C LEU A 138 1.00 -19.34 1.43
N TRP A 139 0.44 -20.28 2.20
CA TRP A 139 0.95 -21.65 2.26
C TRP A 139 0.79 -22.40 0.94
N LEU A 140 -0.30 -22.17 0.19
CA LEU A 140 -0.51 -22.79 -1.12
C LEU A 140 0.35 -22.21 -2.25
N ILE A 141 0.76 -20.94 -2.12
CA ILE A 141 1.56 -20.24 -3.15
C ILE A 141 3.05 -20.54 -3.01
N HIS A 142 3.49 -20.97 -1.83
CA HIS A 142 4.86 -21.41 -1.55
C HIS A 142 5.12 -22.81 -2.09
#